data_AF-A0A1Y3N9S2-F1
#
_entry.id   AF-A0A1Y3N9S2-F1
#
_cell.length_a   1.000
_cell.length_b   1.000
_cell.length_c   1.000
_cell.angle_alpha   90.00
_cell.angle_beta   90.00
_cell.angle_gamma   90.00
#
_symmetry.space_group_name_H-M   'P 1'
#
loop_
_entity.id
_entity.type
_entity.pdbx_description
1 polymer ?
#
loop_
_entity_poly.entity_id
_entity_poly.type
_entity_poly.pdbx_seq_one_letter_code
_entity_poly.pdbx_strand_id
1 'polypeptide(L)'
;MKFLSIVSLLLCTIAFLEVNAAADYEITHYGCKDEKCLVLSREDKKKHGCDEKCDSMSNPSCYKNEKEAFGDGRNHYFSAISTHIASDYKIYCKHYAIVMLLTGEKNPLIIKTRIVDSCGRCPQYHLDLGQRTFERLLPLKKGIANVIWGIYSEDGTEKKLIYNKSNSKSKKTAEAFGVSLSELVKAFSASASALARSSDDETELSIGKDTEYSTIRTTTKTTTRPTTTTKKGPIKTGSRDKCGPGVAICADGYCCSKYGYCGKTDDYCKSGCQSEYGTCKSGSSKKISKDGRCGPEHGICPDNLCCSQYGWCDRTSEHCGSGCQSEYGECYY
;
A
#
# COMPACT_ATOMS: atom_id res chain seq x y z
N MET A 1 28.22 -63.31 -37.64
CA MET A 1 26.84 -62.91 -37.32
C MET A 1 26.85 -61.52 -36.71
N LYS A 2 26.12 -60.58 -37.34
CA LYS A 2 25.41 -59.38 -36.84
C LYS A 2 26.06 -58.48 -35.78
N PHE A 3 25.90 -57.15 -35.76
CA PHE A 3 25.54 -56.04 -36.65
C PHE A 3 25.61 -54.79 -35.73
N LEU A 4 25.87 -53.60 -36.28
CA LEU A 4 25.73 -52.30 -35.61
C LEU A 4 24.28 -51.99 -35.15
N SER A 5 24.14 -50.93 -34.33
CA SER A 5 22.99 -49.98 -34.18
C SER A 5 22.34 -49.99 -32.77
N ILE A 6 22.50 -48.95 -31.93
CA ILE A 6 21.79 -47.65 -31.86
C ILE A 6 20.27 -47.79 -31.55
N VAL A 7 19.90 -47.27 -30.37
CA VAL A 7 18.62 -46.63 -29.96
C VAL A 7 17.34 -47.48 -29.91
N SER A 8 16.77 -47.61 -28.70
CA SER A 8 15.35 -47.35 -28.37
C SER A 8 15.18 -47.47 -26.84
N LEU A 9 15.13 -46.35 -26.09
CA LEU A 9 13.93 -45.63 -25.65
C LEU A 9 12.97 -46.43 -24.73
N LEU A 10 12.56 -45.77 -23.63
CA LEU A 10 11.37 -46.04 -22.81
C LEU A 10 11.44 -47.35 -21.99
N LEU A 11 11.47 -47.40 -20.65
CA LEU A 11 10.67 -46.70 -19.66
C LEU A 11 11.30 -46.94 -18.27
N CYS A 12 11.91 -45.92 -17.65
CA CYS A 12 11.84 -45.74 -16.19
C CYS A 12 12.28 -44.33 -15.77
N THR A 13 11.95 -43.35 -16.58
CA THR A 13 12.02 -41.92 -16.24
C THR A 13 10.58 -41.39 -16.19
N ILE A 14 9.78 -41.91 -15.27
CA ILE A 14 8.52 -41.27 -14.90
C ILE A 14 8.38 -41.38 -13.38
N ALA A 15 8.13 -40.22 -12.78
CA ALA A 15 7.63 -40.00 -11.42
C ALA A 15 8.65 -40.02 -10.26
N PHE A 16 9.62 -39.13 -10.33
CA PHE A 16 9.73 -38.06 -9.33
C PHE A 16 9.89 -36.75 -10.12
N LEU A 17 8.84 -36.34 -10.83
CA LEU A 17 8.09 -35.13 -10.46
C LEU A 17 9.03 -34.00 -10.08
N GLU A 18 9.35 -33.23 -11.12
CA GLU A 18 9.84 -31.86 -11.09
C GLU A 18 9.44 -31.13 -9.80
N VAL A 19 10.37 -31.06 -8.85
CA VAL A 19 10.43 -29.91 -7.93
C VAL A 19 11.29 -28.84 -8.60
N ASN A 20 10.95 -28.48 -9.85
CA ASN A 20 11.21 -27.16 -10.40
C ASN A 20 10.01 -26.26 -10.10
N ALA A 21 9.52 -26.34 -8.86
CA ALA A 21 8.45 -25.51 -8.37
C ALA A 21 9.05 -24.15 -7.98
N ALA A 22 9.04 -23.27 -8.99
CA ALA A 22 9.00 -21.82 -8.88
C ALA A 22 10.25 -21.11 -8.33
N ALA A 23 11.14 -20.71 -9.25
CA ALA A 23 11.96 -19.51 -9.05
C ALA A 23 11.05 -18.26 -9.05
N ASP A 24 10.20 -18.14 -8.04
CA ASP A 24 9.38 -16.97 -7.79
C ASP A 24 10.25 -15.99 -7.01
N TYR A 25 10.29 -14.74 -7.45
CA TYR A 25 10.88 -13.66 -6.68
C TYR A 25 9.92 -13.39 -5.53
N GLU A 26 10.08 -14.16 -4.44
CA GLU A 26 9.17 -14.13 -3.32
C GLU A 26 9.30 -12.81 -2.56
N ILE A 27 8.15 -12.32 -2.12
CA ILE A 27 8.04 -11.22 -1.16
C ILE A 27 7.42 -11.78 0.09
N THR A 28 8.06 -11.54 1.22
CA THR A 28 7.50 -11.76 2.55
C THR A 28 7.16 -10.43 3.20
N HIS A 29 6.34 -10.50 4.24
CA HIS A 29 6.07 -9.35 5.10
C HIS A 29 6.99 -9.37 6.32
N TYR A 30 7.29 -8.16 6.76
CA TYR A 30 7.82 -7.87 8.07
C TYR A 30 6.73 -8.01 9.14
N GLY A 31 7.04 -8.59 10.30
CA GLY A 31 6.18 -8.54 11.48
C GLY A 31 5.71 -9.92 12.01
N CYS A 32 5.62 -10.03 13.33
CA CYS A 32 5.10 -11.19 14.03
C CYS A 32 3.65 -11.51 13.61
N LYS A 33 3.20 -12.73 13.89
CA LYS A 33 1.82 -13.20 13.67
C LYS A 33 0.72 -12.39 14.40
N ASP A 34 1.11 -11.42 15.22
CA ASP A 34 0.21 -10.60 16.02
C ASP A 34 0.10 -9.21 15.40
N GLU A 35 -1.13 -8.80 15.07
CA GLU A 35 -1.53 -7.51 14.46
C GLU A 35 -1.09 -6.25 15.24
N LYS A 36 -0.34 -6.41 16.34
CA LYS A 36 0.12 -5.36 17.25
C LYS A 36 1.55 -4.87 16.99
N CYS A 37 2.37 -5.57 16.21
CA CYS A 37 3.73 -5.10 15.87
C CYS A 37 3.72 -4.17 14.65
N LEU A 38 2.96 -3.09 14.73
CA LEU A 38 3.09 -1.97 13.80
C LEU A 38 4.44 -1.26 14.01
N VAL A 39 4.85 -0.54 12.96
CA VAL A 39 6.06 0.27 12.87
C VAL A 39 6.19 1.18 14.07
N LEU A 40 7.12 0.85 14.96
CA LEU A 40 7.33 1.60 16.17
C LEU A 40 8.83 1.73 16.38
N SER A 41 9.29 2.95 16.62
CA SER A 41 10.62 3.20 17.18
C SER A 41 10.81 2.35 18.44
N ARG A 42 12.04 2.10 18.90
CA ARG A 42 12.25 1.38 20.18
C ARG A 42 11.43 1.93 21.36
N GLU A 43 11.14 3.23 21.37
CA GLU A 43 10.28 3.88 22.38
C GLU A 43 8.81 3.51 22.21
N ASP A 44 8.33 3.51 20.97
CA ASP A 44 6.96 3.12 20.67
C ASP A 44 6.72 1.61 20.89
N LYS A 45 7.71 0.75 20.60
CA LYS A 45 7.64 -0.71 20.83
C LYS A 45 7.46 -1.02 22.32
N LYS A 46 8.17 -0.28 23.18
CA LYS A 46 8.04 -0.37 24.65
C LYS A 46 6.65 0.07 25.13
N LYS A 47 6.05 1.08 24.51
CA LYS A 47 4.74 1.62 24.88
C LYS A 47 3.58 0.66 24.54
N HIS A 48 3.74 -0.22 23.56
CA HIS A 48 2.69 -1.11 23.06
C HIS A 48 2.84 -2.59 23.48
N GLY A 49 3.80 -2.92 24.36
CA GLY A 49 3.97 -4.29 24.84
C GLY A 49 4.39 -5.28 23.75
N CYS A 50 5.22 -4.84 22.81
CA CYS A 50 5.86 -5.75 21.86
C CYS A 50 6.99 -6.49 22.58
N ASP A 51 6.78 -7.76 22.91
CA ASP A 51 7.79 -8.63 23.54
C ASP A 51 9.01 -8.87 22.61
N GLU A 52 10.05 -9.56 23.13
CA GLU A 52 11.32 -9.94 22.46
C GLU A 52 11.17 -10.50 21.02
N LYS A 53 9.97 -10.88 20.59
CA LYS A 53 9.70 -11.36 19.22
C LYS A 53 9.65 -10.27 18.14
N CYS A 54 9.74 -8.99 18.49
CA CYS A 54 9.80 -7.87 17.52
C CYS A 54 11.22 -7.28 17.36
N ASP A 55 12.22 -8.14 17.60
CA ASP A 55 13.65 -7.89 17.47
C ASP A 55 14.14 -7.56 16.05
N SER A 56 13.35 -7.87 15.02
CA SER A 56 13.85 -7.82 13.65
C SER A 56 14.24 -6.41 13.17
N MET A 57 13.59 -5.32 13.64
CA MET A 57 13.92 -3.94 13.17
C MET A 57 15.05 -3.29 13.97
N SER A 58 15.66 -4.03 14.90
CA SER A 58 16.75 -3.49 15.69
C SER A 58 17.99 -3.40 14.80
N ASN A 59 18.54 -2.18 14.66
CA ASN A 59 19.80 -1.92 13.96
C ASN A 59 19.77 -2.24 12.44
N PRO A 60 18.97 -1.50 11.66
CA PRO A 60 18.87 -1.69 10.21
C PRO A 60 20.24 -1.59 9.52
N SER A 61 20.59 -2.57 8.68
CA SER A 61 21.96 -2.75 8.18
C SER A 61 22.46 -1.65 7.25
N CYS A 62 21.56 -0.85 6.66
CA CYS A 62 21.90 0.22 5.71
C CYS A 62 22.08 1.61 6.35
N TYR A 63 21.81 1.74 7.64
CA TYR A 63 21.84 3.00 8.38
C TYR A 63 22.61 2.83 9.69
N LYS A 64 23.05 3.94 10.31
CA LYS A 64 23.79 3.84 11.59
C LYS A 64 22.89 3.40 12.74
N ASN A 65 21.60 3.71 12.66
CA ASN A 65 20.59 3.40 13.67
C ASN A 65 19.17 3.63 13.13
N GLU A 66 18.18 3.22 13.93
CA GLU A 66 16.74 3.38 13.63
C GLU A 66 16.33 4.85 13.42
N LYS A 67 16.92 5.80 14.16
CA LYS A 67 16.59 7.24 14.00
C LYS A 67 17.01 7.76 12.62
N GLU A 68 18.14 7.31 12.10
CA GLU A 68 18.59 7.66 10.74
C GLU A 68 17.71 6.99 9.68
N ALA A 69 17.31 5.73 9.90
CA ALA A 69 16.49 4.96 8.96
C ALA A 69 15.03 5.42 8.91
N PHE A 70 14.42 5.74 10.06
CA PHE A 70 12.97 5.90 10.22
C PHE A 70 12.53 7.19 10.93
N GLY A 71 13.46 7.97 11.52
CA GLY A 71 13.14 9.15 12.32
C GLY A 71 12.24 10.17 11.61
N ASP A 72 11.44 10.90 12.37
CA ASP A 72 10.39 11.83 11.91
C ASP A 72 9.35 11.21 10.97
N GLY A 73 9.19 9.88 10.99
CA GLY A 73 8.28 9.16 10.09
C GLY A 73 8.83 9.01 8.67
N ARG A 74 10.12 9.28 8.45
CA ARG A 74 10.74 9.07 7.12
C ARG A 74 10.73 7.58 6.77
N ASN A 75 10.56 7.28 5.48
CA ASN A 75 10.53 5.91 4.94
C ASN A 75 9.40 5.03 5.51
N HIS A 76 8.16 5.54 5.52
CA HIS A 76 6.98 4.73 5.88
C HIS A 76 6.87 3.43 5.07
N TYR A 77 7.30 3.48 3.81
CA TYR A 77 7.47 2.31 2.96
C TYR A 77 8.96 1.95 2.89
N PHE A 78 9.30 0.79 3.39
CA PHE A 78 10.67 0.31 3.46
C PHE A 78 10.77 -1.18 3.12
N SER A 79 11.99 -1.64 2.88
CA SER A 79 12.30 -3.03 2.56
C SER A 79 13.70 -3.45 3.00
N ALA A 80 13.89 -4.76 3.11
CA ALA A 80 15.19 -5.41 3.24
C ALA A 80 15.51 -6.24 1.99
N ILE A 81 16.76 -6.22 1.56
CA ILE A 81 17.25 -6.98 0.40
C ILE A 81 18.12 -8.15 0.83
N SER A 82 18.11 -9.25 0.08
CA SER A 82 19.02 -10.38 0.36
C SER A 82 20.48 -9.93 0.32
N THR A 83 21.28 -10.41 1.28
CA THR A 83 22.73 -10.20 1.28
C THR A 83 23.43 -10.90 0.11
N HIS A 84 22.75 -11.83 -0.57
CA HIS A 84 23.27 -12.57 -1.72
C HIS A 84 23.01 -11.88 -3.07
N ILE A 85 22.29 -10.74 -3.08
CA ILE A 85 21.89 -10.05 -4.32
C ILE A 85 23.07 -9.52 -5.16
N ALA A 86 24.20 -9.24 -4.50
CA ALA A 86 25.47 -8.82 -5.06
C ALA A 86 26.62 -9.25 -4.13
N SER A 87 27.87 -9.19 -4.61
CA SER A 87 29.05 -9.47 -3.78
C SER A 87 29.17 -8.52 -2.58
N ASP A 88 28.84 -7.25 -2.78
CA ASP A 88 28.59 -6.28 -1.73
C ASP A 88 27.18 -5.72 -1.88
N TYR A 89 26.23 -6.22 -1.07
CA TYR A 89 24.85 -5.75 -1.12
C TYR A 89 24.72 -4.28 -0.67
N LYS A 90 25.69 -3.75 0.09
CA LYS A 90 25.61 -2.39 0.66
C LYS A 90 25.62 -1.31 -0.41
N ILE A 91 26.08 -1.60 -1.62
CA ILE A 91 25.99 -0.70 -2.77
C ILE A 91 24.53 -0.32 -3.09
N TYR A 92 23.56 -1.13 -2.66
CA TYR A 92 22.13 -0.87 -2.86
C TYR A 92 21.45 -0.26 -1.63
N CYS A 93 22.14 -0.14 -0.51
CA CYS A 93 21.61 0.54 0.66
C CYS A 93 21.22 1.97 0.32
N LYS A 94 20.11 2.45 0.90
CA LYS A 94 19.57 3.80 0.67
C LYS A 94 19.11 4.04 -0.78
N HIS A 95 19.18 3.08 -1.69
CA HIS A 95 18.42 3.17 -2.94
C HIS A 95 16.96 2.79 -2.71
N TYR A 96 16.14 2.96 -3.74
CA TYR A 96 14.76 2.51 -3.73
C TYR A 96 14.66 1.08 -4.27
N ALA A 97 13.88 0.24 -3.61
CA ALA A 97 13.32 -0.95 -4.24
C ALA A 97 11.92 -0.58 -4.73
N ILE A 98 11.68 -0.73 -6.03
CA ILE A 98 10.39 -0.43 -6.65
C ILE A 98 9.82 -1.73 -7.17
N VAL A 99 8.58 -2.04 -6.79
CA VAL A 99 8.00 -3.37 -6.92
C VAL A 99 6.59 -3.31 -7.44
N MET A 100 6.23 -4.28 -8.29
CA MET A 100 4.91 -4.44 -8.86
C MET A 100 4.49 -5.91 -8.80
N LEU A 101 3.25 -6.16 -8.39
CA LEU A 101 2.70 -7.51 -8.40
C LEU A 101 2.37 -7.99 -9.82
N LEU A 102 2.62 -9.27 -10.05
CA LEU A 102 2.25 -9.97 -11.28
C LEU A 102 1.01 -10.84 -11.01
N THR A 103 -0.14 -10.19 -10.90
CA THR A 103 -1.43 -10.83 -10.54
C THR A 103 -2.19 -11.38 -11.75
N GLY A 104 -1.83 -10.99 -12.98
CA GLY A 104 -2.66 -11.26 -14.16
C GLY A 104 -3.85 -10.32 -14.34
N GLU A 105 -3.90 -9.21 -13.59
CA GLU A 105 -4.97 -8.20 -13.64
C GLU A 105 -4.47 -6.88 -14.25
N LYS A 106 -5.40 -6.06 -14.77
CA LYS A 106 -5.07 -4.86 -15.58
C LYS A 106 -4.58 -3.63 -14.80
N ASN A 107 -4.63 -3.64 -13.47
CA ASN A 107 -4.28 -2.49 -12.63
C ASN A 107 -3.30 -2.87 -11.50
N PRO A 108 -2.08 -3.33 -11.81
CA PRO A 108 -1.09 -3.63 -10.80
C PRO A 108 -0.56 -2.33 -10.20
N LEU A 109 -0.60 -2.25 -8.86
CA LEU A 109 0.01 -1.17 -8.10
C LEU A 109 1.53 -1.34 -8.12
N ILE A 110 2.24 -0.24 -8.39
CA ILE A 110 3.70 -0.14 -8.24
C ILE A 110 3.97 0.64 -6.96
N ILE A 111 4.79 0.09 -6.07
CA ILE A 111 5.18 0.76 -4.83
C ILE A 111 6.68 0.97 -4.77
N LYS A 112 7.09 2.14 -4.28
CA LYS A 112 8.46 2.54 -3.96
C LYS A 112 8.71 2.34 -2.47
N THR A 113 9.77 1.62 -2.14
CA THR A 113 10.26 1.48 -0.77
C THR A 113 11.69 1.95 -0.66
N ARG A 114 12.08 2.45 0.51
CA ARG A 114 13.50 2.66 0.83
C ARG A 114 14.15 1.35 1.26
N ILE A 115 15.32 1.04 0.70
CA ILE A 115 16.14 -0.08 1.17
C ILE A 115 16.85 0.35 2.45
N VAL A 116 16.36 -0.15 3.58
CA VAL A 116 16.83 0.21 4.92
C VAL A 116 17.60 -0.92 5.61
N ASP A 117 17.40 -2.15 5.18
CA ASP A 117 17.96 -3.31 5.86
C ASP A 117 18.34 -4.43 4.88
N SER A 118 18.85 -5.54 5.42
CA SER A 118 19.19 -6.72 4.63
C SER A 118 18.70 -8.01 5.28
N CYS A 119 18.56 -9.04 4.48
CA CYS A 119 18.21 -10.37 4.94
C CYS A 119 19.33 -11.37 4.63
N GLY A 120 19.98 -11.87 5.68
CA GLY A 120 21.11 -12.81 5.57
C GLY A 120 20.74 -14.27 5.28
N ARG A 121 19.47 -14.65 5.45
CA ARG A 121 18.99 -16.03 5.21
C ARG A 121 18.04 -16.13 4.01
N CYS A 122 17.82 -15.02 3.31
CA CYS A 122 16.84 -14.97 2.24
C CYS A 122 17.48 -15.37 0.89
N PRO A 123 16.70 -16.01 -0.01
CA PRO A 123 17.15 -16.29 -1.38
C PRO A 123 17.70 -15.04 -2.08
N GLN A 124 18.56 -15.24 -3.09
CA GLN A 124 19.33 -14.19 -3.76
C GLN A 124 18.56 -12.92 -4.14
N TYR A 125 17.30 -13.07 -4.51
CA TYR A 125 16.48 -12.00 -5.05
C TYR A 125 15.19 -11.77 -4.27
N HIS A 126 15.15 -12.29 -3.05
CA HIS A 126 14.08 -12.04 -2.10
C HIS A 126 14.03 -10.56 -1.73
N LEU A 127 12.83 -10.01 -1.70
CA LEU A 127 12.57 -8.65 -1.24
C LEU A 127 11.63 -8.74 -0.03
N ASP A 128 12.14 -8.43 1.14
CA ASP A 128 11.34 -8.46 2.37
C ASP A 128 10.74 -7.07 2.61
N LEU A 129 9.41 -6.97 2.55
CA LEU A 129 8.73 -5.68 2.60
C LEU A 129 8.26 -5.35 4.01
N GLY A 130 8.42 -4.08 4.41
CA GLY A 130 7.76 -3.55 5.59
C GLY A 130 6.25 -3.82 5.54
N GLN A 131 5.64 -4.14 6.69
CA GLN A 131 4.25 -4.55 6.80
C GLN A 131 3.29 -3.61 6.05
N ARG A 132 3.46 -2.29 6.21
CA ARG A 132 2.62 -1.28 5.55
C ARG A 132 2.71 -1.36 4.02
N THR A 133 3.91 -1.57 3.49
CA THR A 133 4.12 -1.80 2.05
C THR A 133 3.44 -3.09 1.62
N PHE A 134 3.62 -4.16 2.40
CA PHE A 134 3.08 -5.47 2.09
C PHE A 134 1.56 -5.46 2.04
N GLU A 135 0.89 -4.90 3.04
CA GLU A 135 -0.57 -4.76 3.12
C GLU A 135 -1.14 -3.89 2.00
N ARG A 136 -0.37 -2.90 1.55
CA ARG A 136 -0.76 -2.04 0.43
C ARG A 136 -0.72 -2.79 -0.91
N LEU A 137 0.23 -3.71 -1.08
CA LEU A 137 0.34 -4.57 -2.27
C LEU A 137 -0.62 -5.76 -2.22
N LEU A 138 -0.64 -6.50 -1.12
CA LEU A 138 -1.29 -7.80 -0.97
C LEU A 138 -2.19 -7.84 0.26
N PRO A 139 -3.41 -8.37 0.13
CA PRO A 139 -4.22 -8.71 1.29
C PRO A 139 -3.45 -9.70 2.19
N LEU A 140 -3.42 -9.45 3.51
CA LEU A 140 -2.69 -10.20 4.57
C LEU A 140 -2.86 -11.73 4.57
N LYS A 141 -3.79 -12.27 3.78
CA LYS A 141 -4.03 -13.71 3.63
C LYS A 141 -3.09 -14.40 2.65
N LYS A 142 -2.22 -13.67 1.94
CA LYS A 142 -1.27 -14.22 0.96
C LYS A 142 0.15 -13.78 1.30
N GLY A 143 0.96 -14.71 1.83
CA GLY A 143 2.32 -14.45 2.32
C GLY A 143 3.44 -14.52 1.29
N ILE A 144 3.15 -14.99 0.06
CA ILE A 144 4.11 -15.10 -1.05
C ILE A 144 3.42 -14.60 -2.32
N ALA A 145 4.08 -13.70 -3.05
CA ALA A 145 3.60 -13.21 -4.33
C ALA A 145 4.69 -13.17 -5.39
N ASN A 146 4.24 -13.24 -6.64
CA ASN A 146 5.10 -13.07 -7.80
C ASN A 146 5.19 -11.60 -8.15
N VAL A 147 6.40 -11.12 -8.32
CA VAL A 147 6.65 -9.72 -8.63
C VAL A 147 7.66 -9.54 -9.75
N ILE A 148 7.59 -8.36 -10.35
CA ILE A 148 8.73 -7.70 -10.97
C ILE A 148 9.16 -6.57 -10.05
N TRP A 149 10.46 -6.43 -9.83
CA TRP A 149 10.98 -5.35 -9.02
C TRP A 149 12.37 -4.93 -9.49
N GLY A 150 12.79 -3.72 -9.13
CA GLY A 150 14.11 -3.21 -9.45
C GLY A 150 14.65 -2.28 -8.38
N ILE A 151 15.94 -2.03 -8.45
CA ILE A 151 16.67 -1.11 -7.59
C ILE A 151 16.95 0.15 -8.39
N TYR A 152 16.52 1.29 -7.87
CA TYR A 152 16.65 2.59 -8.53
C TYR A 152 17.28 3.60 -7.58
N SER A 153 18.20 4.42 -8.08
CA SER A 153 18.66 5.60 -7.33
C SER A 153 17.64 6.72 -7.34
N GLU A 154 17.84 7.75 -6.52
CA GLU A 154 16.91 8.88 -6.37
C GLU A 154 16.72 9.69 -7.67
N ASP A 155 17.72 9.69 -8.54
CA ASP A 155 17.65 10.27 -9.90
C ASP A 155 16.93 9.37 -10.92
N GLY A 156 16.37 8.23 -10.47
CA GLY A 156 15.68 7.25 -11.29
C GLY A 156 16.59 6.34 -12.12
N THR A 157 17.91 6.36 -11.93
CA THR A 157 18.81 5.44 -12.63
C THR A 157 18.60 4.00 -12.15
N GLU A 158 18.29 3.09 -13.08
CA GLU A 158 18.17 1.65 -12.80
C GLU A 158 19.53 1.06 -12.44
N LYS A 159 19.63 0.46 -11.26
CA LYS A 159 20.84 -0.23 -10.78
C LYS A 159 20.75 -1.74 -10.98
N LYS A 160 19.54 -2.31 -10.88
CA LYS A 160 19.28 -3.72 -11.08
C LYS A 160 17.80 -3.95 -11.36
N LEU A 161 17.47 -4.79 -12.33
CA LEU A 161 16.11 -5.23 -12.61
C LEU A 161 15.98 -6.73 -12.35
N ILE A 162 14.91 -7.12 -11.67
CA ILE A 162 14.69 -8.47 -11.16
C ILE A 162 13.29 -8.94 -11.59
N TYR A 163 13.26 -9.97 -12.45
CA TYR A 163 12.04 -10.62 -12.90
C TYR A 163 12.32 -11.98 -13.52
N ASN A 164 11.32 -12.87 -13.49
CA ASN A 164 11.47 -14.21 -14.07
C ASN A 164 10.87 -14.22 -15.49
N LYS A 165 11.73 -14.33 -16.50
CA LYS A 165 11.36 -14.42 -17.93
C LYS A 165 10.55 -15.68 -18.26
N SER A 166 10.77 -16.76 -17.52
CA SER A 166 10.16 -18.07 -17.74
C SER A 166 8.88 -18.28 -16.95
N ASN A 167 8.55 -17.36 -16.03
CA ASN A 167 7.40 -17.50 -15.14
C ASN A 167 6.06 -17.27 -15.87
N SER A 168 5.11 -18.18 -15.64
CA SER A 168 3.80 -18.17 -16.30
C SER A 168 2.90 -17.01 -15.85
N LYS A 169 3.04 -16.50 -14.62
CA LYS A 169 2.30 -15.31 -14.14
C LYS A 169 2.84 -14.01 -14.74
N SER A 170 4.16 -13.91 -14.98
CA SER A 170 4.74 -12.80 -15.75
C SER A 170 4.11 -12.72 -17.14
N LYS A 171 4.02 -13.87 -17.84
CA LYS A 171 3.40 -13.97 -19.16
C LYS A 171 1.91 -13.62 -19.12
N LYS A 172 1.14 -14.20 -18.18
CA LYS A 172 -0.28 -13.89 -18.00
C LYS A 172 -0.55 -12.42 -17.70
N THR A 173 0.32 -11.78 -16.92
CA THR A 173 0.21 -10.33 -16.65
C THR A 173 0.41 -9.55 -17.94
N ALA A 174 1.43 -9.87 -18.75
CA ALA A 174 1.64 -9.21 -20.04
C ALA A 174 0.45 -9.44 -21.01
N GLU A 175 -0.08 -10.66 -21.06
CA GLU A 175 -1.28 -11.01 -21.83
C GLU A 175 -2.51 -10.20 -21.39
N ALA A 176 -2.70 -9.97 -20.09
CA ALA A 176 -3.79 -9.14 -19.57
C ALA A 176 -3.72 -7.69 -20.07
N PHE A 177 -2.51 -7.17 -20.30
CA PHE A 177 -2.28 -5.88 -20.94
C PHE A 177 -2.34 -5.92 -22.47
N GLY A 178 -2.36 -7.11 -23.07
CA GLY A 178 -2.32 -7.29 -24.52
C GLY A 178 -0.97 -6.91 -25.13
N VAL A 179 0.12 -7.06 -24.36
CA VAL A 179 1.50 -6.74 -24.80
C VAL A 179 2.44 -7.92 -24.57
N SER A 180 3.61 -7.86 -25.18
CA SER A 180 4.69 -8.82 -24.91
C SER A 180 5.28 -8.63 -23.51
N LEU A 181 5.89 -9.68 -22.96
CA LEU A 181 6.57 -9.59 -21.66
C LEU A 181 7.70 -8.54 -21.68
N SER A 182 8.39 -8.36 -22.80
CA SER A 182 9.44 -7.35 -22.91
C SER A 182 8.87 -5.93 -22.88
N GLU A 183 7.70 -5.69 -23.46
CA GLU A 183 7.00 -4.40 -23.38
C GLU A 183 6.50 -4.12 -21.96
N LEU A 184 5.93 -5.11 -21.27
CA LEU A 184 5.55 -4.99 -19.86
C LEU A 184 6.75 -4.61 -18.99
N VAL A 185 7.89 -5.29 -19.18
CA VAL A 185 9.12 -5.04 -18.43
C VAL A 185 9.65 -3.62 -18.69
N LYS A 186 9.64 -3.17 -19.96
CA LYS A 186 10.06 -1.80 -20.30
C LYS A 186 9.13 -0.75 -19.70
N ALA A 187 7.81 -0.98 -19.74
CA ALA A 187 6.83 -0.08 -19.13
C ALA A 187 7.00 0.00 -17.60
N PHE A 188 7.26 -1.15 -16.96
CA PHE A 188 7.61 -1.19 -15.54
C PHE A 188 8.86 -0.37 -15.25
N SER A 189 9.98 -0.61 -15.97
CA SER A 189 11.23 0.13 -15.73
C SER A 189 11.07 1.64 -15.92
N ALA A 190 10.29 2.07 -16.93
CA ALA A 190 10.00 3.48 -17.15
C ALA A 190 9.19 4.09 -16.00
N SER A 191 8.14 3.39 -15.55
CA SER A 191 7.28 3.82 -14.44
C SER A 191 8.05 3.87 -13.12
N ALA A 192 8.89 2.86 -12.87
CA ALA A 192 9.73 2.78 -11.68
C ALA A 192 10.79 3.89 -11.67
N SER A 193 11.46 4.12 -12.80
CA SER A 193 12.43 5.21 -12.95
C SER A 193 11.79 6.59 -12.68
N ALA A 194 10.56 6.80 -13.12
CA ALA A 194 9.84 8.04 -12.84
C ALA A 194 9.36 8.13 -11.39
N LEU A 195 8.82 7.05 -10.82
CA LEU A 195 8.39 6.99 -9.43
C LEU A 195 9.56 7.28 -8.47
N ALA A 196 10.76 6.78 -8.79
CA ALA A 196 11.99 7.05 -8.05
C ALA A 196 12.34 8.54 -7.95
N ARG A 197 12.11 9.31 -9.03
CA ARG A 197 12.35 10.76 -9.10
C ARG A 197 11.24 11.57 -8.43
N SER A 198 10.07 10.97 -8.26
CA SER A 198 8.89 11.65 -7.71
C SER A 198 8.91 11.67 -6.18
N SER A 199 8.09 12.54 -5.59
CA SER A 199 7.76 12.51 -4.17
C SER A 199 6.79 11.39 -3.79
N ASP A 200 6.17 10.73 -4.78
CA ASP A 200 5.09 9.77 -4.55
C ASP A 200 5.65 8.39 -4.22
N ASP A 201 4.95 7.66 -3.35
CA ASP A 201 5.37 6.31 -2.94
C ASP A 201 4.72 5.21 -3.79
N GLU A 202 3.70 5.54 -4.59
CA GLU A 202 2.99 4.58 -5.41
C GLU A 202 2.54 5.17 -6.75
N THR A 203 2.38 4.31 -7.74
CA THR A 203 1.78 4.67 -9.03
C THR A 203 1.11 3.45 -9.66
N GLU A 204 0.28 3.68 -10.66
CA GLU A 204 -0.34 2.63 -11.45
C GLU A 204 0.40 2.45 -12.78
N LEU A 205 0.54 1.20 -13.23
CA LEU A 205 1.10 0.94 -14.54
C LEU A 205 0.09 1.29 -15.63
N SER A 206 0.49 2.16 -16.57
CA SER A 206 -0.30 2.47 -17.77
C SER A 206 0.49 2.11 -19.03
N ILE A 207 -0.10 1.25 -19.88
CA ILE A 207 0.47 0.84 -21.16
C ILE A 207 -0.53 1.22 -22.26
N GLY A 208 -0.20 2.24 -23.04
CA GLY A 208 -0.96 2.62 -24.24
C GLY A 208 -0.73 1.60 -25.37
N LYS A 209 -1.76 1.35 -26.20
CA LYS A 209 -1.68 0.44 -27.36
C LYS A 209 -0.95 0.99 -28.58
N ASP A 210 -0.62 2.28 -28.58
CA ASP A 210 0.06 2.92 -29.69
C ASP A 210 1.52 3.18 -29.30
N THR A 211 2.41 2.61 -30.11
CA THR A 211 3.86 2.74 -30.03
C THR A 211 4.29 4.21 -30.11
N GLU A 212 4.37 4.84 -28.95
CA GLU A 212 5.36 5.85 -28.61
C GLU A 212 5.52 5.78 -27.10
N TYR A 213 6.75 5.54 -26.61
CA TYR A 213 7.03 5.63 -25.18
C TYR A 213 6.77 7.08 -24.76
N SER A 214 5.53 7.34 -24.37
CA SER A 214 5.07 8.65 -23.93
C SER A 214 5.81 8.97 -22.65
N THR A 215 6.76 9.88 -22.76
CA THR A 215 7.33 10.64 -21.66
C THR A 215 6.22 10.96 -20.67
N ILE A 216 6.39 10.55 -19.40
CA ILE A 216 5.43 10.86 -18.35
C ILE A 216 5.12 12.35 -18.42
N ARG A 217 3.87 12.66 -18.74
CA ARG A 217 3.31 13.99 -18.54
C ARG A 217 3.19 14.15 -17.03
N THR A 218 4.24 14.65 -16.42
CA THR A 218 4.22 15.17 -15.05
C THR A 218 3.11 16.20 -15.01
N THR A 219 1.96 15.82 -14.47
CA THR A 219 0.97 16.81 -14.06
C THR A 219 1.45 17.35 -12.73
N THR A 220 2.36 18.33 -12.82
CA THR A 220 2.59 19.27 -11.72
C THR A 220 1.26 19.97 -11.48
N LYS A 221 0.44 19.48 -10.55
CA LYS A 221 -0.68 20.27 -10.02
C LYS A 221 -0.08 21.31 -9.09
N THR A 222 0.44 22.37 -9.68
CA THR A 222 0.59 23.65 -9.00
C THR A 222 -0.81 24.14 -8.66
N THR A 223 -1.02 24.42 -7.38
CA THR A 223 -2.26 24.93 -6.80
C THR A 223 -2.59 26.32 -7.39
N THR A 224 -3.34 26.35 -8.48
CA THR A 224 -4.17 27.51 -8.83
C THR A 224 -5.58 27.03 -9.12
N ARG A 225 -6.46 27.32 -8.16
CA ARG A 225 -7.92 27.17 -8.20
C ARG A 225 -8.50 27.68 -9.52
N PRO A 226 -9.22 26.83 -10.28
CA PRO A 226 -10.27 27.28 -11.16
C PRO A 226 -11.61 26.78 -10.60
N THR A 227 -12.45 27.73 -10.23
CA THR A 227 -13.86 27.49 -9.96
C THR A 227 -14.54 27.20 -11.29
N THR A 228 -14.96 25.95 -11.54
CA THR A 228 -15.94 25.68 -12.61
C THR A 228 -16.83 24.50 -12.27
N THR A 229 -18.05 24.88 -11.91
CA THR A 229 -19.29 24.10 -11.92
C THR A 229 -19.47 23.35 -13.24
N THR A 230 -19.71 22.02 -13.21
CA THR A 230 -20.72 21.38 -14.08
C THR A 230 -21.06 19.92 -13.71
N LYS A 231 -22.37 19.72 -13.45
CA LYS A 231 -23.26 18.57 -13.68
C LYS A 231 -22.94 17.19 -13.06
N LYS A 232 -23.56 17.00 -11.87
CA LYS A 232 -23.92 15.73 -11.22
C LYS A 232 -24.60 14.74 -12.18
N GLY A 233 -23.94 13.62 -12.48
CA GLY A 233 -24.64 12.36 -12.72
C GLY A 233 -25.12 11.78 -11.37
N PRO A 234 -26.12 10.88 -11.36
CA PRO A 234 -26.60 10.29 -10.12
C PRO A 234 -25.50 9.44 -9.47
N ILE A 235 -25.08 9.84 -8.28
CA ILE A 235 -24.10 9.09 -7.46
C ILE A 235 -24.72 7.73 -7.11
N LYS A 236 -24.00 6.64 -7.39
CA LYS A 236 -24.43 5.29 -7.04
C LYS A 236 -24.48 5.13 -5.52
N THR A 237 -25.61 4.73 -4.96
CA THR A 237 -25.79 4.47 -3.51
C THR A 237 -25.74 2.98 -3.21
N GLY A 238 -25.30 2.59 -2.01
CA GLY A 238 -25.33 1.19 -1.57
C GLY A 238 -24.07 0.37 -1.88
N SER A 239 -22.95 1.02 -2.18
CA SER A 239 -21.69 0.33 -2.48
C SER A 239 -21.12 -0.39 -1.24
N ARG A 240 -20.60 -1.60 -1.41
CA ARG A 240 -19.84 -2.31 -0.36
C ARG A 240 -18.34 -2.35 -0.61
N ASP A 241 -17.89 -1.75 -1.72
CA ASP A 241 -16.51 -1.85 -2.20
C ASP A 241 -15.84 -0.47 -2.23
N LYS A 242 -16.18 0.37 -3.22
CA LYS A 242 -15.60 1.72 -3.39
C LYS A 242 -16.59 2.83 -3.04
N CYS A 243 -16.09 3.98 -2.61
CA CYS A 243 -16.85 5.17 -2.28
C CYS A 243 -16.04 6.44 -2.48
N GLY A 244 -16.70 7.59 -2.31
CA GLY A 244 -16.08 8.90 -2.39
C GLY A 244 -16.65 9.77 -3.50
N PRO A 245 -16.15 11.00 -3.65
CA PRO A 245 -16.65 11.98 -4.61
C PRO A 245 -16.74 11.44 -6.03
N GLY A 246 -17.95 11.44 -6.60
CA GLY A 246 -18.19 10.96 -7.97
C GLY A 246 -18.07 9.44 -8.17
N VAL A 247 -17.80 8.67 -7.12
CA VAL A 247 -17.67 7.20 -7.17
C VAL A 247 -18.97 6.54 -6.72
N ALA A 248 -19.23 6.57 -5.42
CA ALA A 248 -20.42 5.98 -4.80
C ALA A 248 -20.55 6.39 -3.33
N ILE A 249 -21.75 6.22 -2.79
CA ILE A 249 -22.02 6.24 -1.35
C ILE A 249 -22.10 4.80 -0.86
N CYS A 250 -21.46 4.52 0.27
CA CYS A 250 -21.47 3.21 0.89
C CYS A 250 -22.87 2.77 1.32
N ALA A 251 -23.07 1.45 1.42
CA ALA A 251 -24.27 0.86 2.00
C ALA A 251 -24.47 1.28 3.46
N ASP A 252 -25.71 1.26 3.94
CA ASP A 252 -26.04 1.62 5.31
C ASP A 252 -25.19 0.86 6.34
N GLY A 253 -24.63 1.61 7.29
CA GLY A 253 -23.74 1.08 8.31
C GLY A 253 -22.32 0.73 7.81
N TYR A 254 -21.96 1.09 6.57
CA TYR A 254 -20.58 1.09 6.08
C TYR A 254 -20.03 2.51 6.04
N CYS A 255 -18.77 2.62 6.43
CA CYS A 255 -17.99 3.83 6.47
C CYS A 255 -17.19 3.96 5.18
N CYS A 256 -17.04 5.18 4.67
CA CYS A 256 -16.15 5.44 3.54
C CYS A 256 -14.80 5.88 4.08
N SER A 257 -13.76 5.07 3.93
CA SER A 257 -12.41 5.43 4.39
C SER A 257 -11.84 6.61 3.60
N LYS A 258 -10.81 7.28 4.12
CA LYS A 258 -10.04 8.30 3.37
C LYS A 258 -9.46 7.78 2.06
N TYR A 259 -9.35 6.47 1.93
CA TYR A 259 -8.81 5.79 0.75
C TYR A 259 -9.90 5.43 -0.28
N GLY A 260 -11.15 5.81 -0.05
CA GLY A 260 -12.25 5.61 -1.01
C GLY A 260 -12.81 4.20 -1.03
N TYR A 261 -12.77 3.50 0.12
CA TYR A 261 -13.33 2.15 0.27
C TYR A 261 -14.40 2.08 1.35
N CYS A 262 -15.41 1.24 1.12
CA CYS A 262 -16.47 0.96 2.08
C CYS A 262 -16.05 -0.15 3.05
N GLY A 263 -16.24 0.07 4.35
CA GLY A 263 -16.00 -0.96 5.36
C GLY A 263 -16.60 -0.60 6.70
N LYS A 264 -16.66 -1.56 7.63
CA LYS A 264 -17.29 -1.37 8.96
C LYS A 264 -16.29 -1.26 10.11
N THR A 265 -15.01 -1.56 9.84
CA THR A 265 -13.95 -1.53 10.86
C THR A 265 -13.46 -0.12 11.10
N ASP A 266 -12.75 0.06 12.20
CA ASP A 266 -12.26 1.36 12.63
C ASP A 266 -11.37 2.07 11.59
N ASP A 267 -10.63 1.33 10.76
CA ASP A 267 -9.80 1.90 9.69
C ASP A 267 -10.63 2.60 8.60
N TYR A 268 -11.88 2.18 8.42
CA TYR A 268 -12.82 2.79 7.49
C TYR A 268 -13.62 3.88 8.17
N CYS A 269 -13.91 3.70 9.45
CA CYS A 269 -14.88 4.50 10.18
C CYS A 269 -14.27 5.65 10.98
N LYS A 270 -13.02 5.55 11.43
CA LYS A 270 -12.38 6.53 12.30
C LYS A 270 -11.61 7.60 11.50
N SER A 271 -10.31 7.75 11.75
CA SER A 271 -9.53 8.89 11.25
C SER A 271 -9.50 8.93 9.72
N GLY A 272 -10.07 9.99 9.16
CA GLY A 272 -10.17 10.21 7.72
C GLY A 272 -11.39 9.56 7.06
N CYS A 273 -12.37 9.06 7.81
CA CYS A 273 -13.62 8.64 7.20
C CYS A 273 -14.33 9.83 6.51
N GLN A 274 -14.79 9.61 5.27
CA GLN A 274 -15.50 10.57 4.42
C GLN A 274 -17.01 10.48 4.68
N SER A 275 -17.52 11.31 5.59
CA SER A 275 -18.91 11.25 6.09
C SER A 275 -19.98 11.48 5.02
N GLU A 276 -19.66 12.22 3.95
CA GLU A 276 -20.56 12.42 2.81
C GLU A 276 -20.80 11.13 1.99
N TYR A 277 -19.96 10.10 2.17
CA TYR A 277 -19.98 8.88 1.38
C TYR A 277 -20.08 7.61 2.22
N GLY A 278 -20.26 7.70 3.55
CA GLY A 278 -20.49 6.57 4.45
C GLY A 278 -20.65 6.98 5.92
N THR A 279 -21.00 6.04 6.79
CA THR A 279 -21.34 6.28 8.21
C THR A 279 -20.10 6.29 9.12
N CYS A 280 -19.39 7.42 9.23
CA CYS A 280 -18.17 7.50 10.04
C CYS A 280 -18.42 7.32 11.55
N LYS A 281 -17.49 6.62 12.21
CA LYS A 281 -17.38 6.52 13.66
C LYS A 281 -16.32 7.52 14.13
N SER A 282 -16.72 8.64 14.71
CA SER A 282 -15.76 9.61 15.26
C SER A 282 -14.78 8.90 16.21
N GLY A 283 -13.50 8.92 15.85
CA GLY A 283 -12.40 8.20 16.49
C GLY A 283 -12.00 8.78 17.84
N SER A 284 -12.94 8.77 18.77
CA SER A 284 -12.69 9.00 20.18
C SER A 284 -13.85 8.32 20.89
N SER A 285 -13.56 7.56 21.93
CA SER A 285 -14.48 7.48 23.06
C SER A 285 -14.58 8.87 23.71
N LYS A 286 -15.01 9.89 22.94
CA LYS A 286 -15.49 11.15 23.47
C LYS A 286 -16.66 10.73 24.34
N LYS A 287 -16.55 11.00 25.64
CA LYS A 287 -17.62 10.68 26.58
C LYS A 287 -18.91 11.31 26.06
N ILE A 288 -20.00 10.55 26.10
CA ILE A 288 -21.32 11.15 25.91
C ILE A 288 -21.54 12.08 27.10
N SER A 289 -21.80 13.35 26.80
CA SER A 289 -22.12 14.37 27.78
C SER A 289 -23.31 13.94 28.63
N LYS A 290 -23.18 14.07 29.95
CA LYS A 290 -24.23 13.75 30.92
C LYS A 290 -24.82 14.99 31.59
N ASP A 291 -24.16 16.13 31.43
CA ASP A 291 -24.48 17.41 32.06
C ASP A 291 -24.88 18.49 31.04
N GLY A 292 -25.03 18.12 29.76
CA GLY A 292 -25.42 19.02 28.68
C GLY A 292 -24.28 19.87 28.13
N ARG A 293 -23.03 19.69 28.59
CA ARG A 293 -21.85 20.37 28.04
C ARG A 293 -21.18 19.56 26.94
N CYS A 294 -20.58 20.21 25.96
CA CYS A 294 -19.86 19.56 24.88
C CYS A 294 -18.59 20.32 24.50
N GLY A 295 -17.73 19.67 23.72
CA GLY A 295 -16.45 20.23 23.30
C GLY A 295 -15.25 19.37 23.73
N PRO A 296 -14.02 19.84 23.49
CA PRO A 296 -12.79 19.05 23.68
C PRO A 296 -12.66 18.38 25.05
N GLU A 297 -13.11 19.04 26.11
CA GLU A 297 -13.02 18.55 27.50
C GLU A 297 -14.30 17.86 28.00
N HIS A 298 -15.45 18.13 27.36
CA HIS A 298 -16.77 17.68 27.81
C HIS A 298 -17.36 16.54 26.96
N GLY A 299 -16.76 16.25 25.80
CA GLY A 299 -17.17 15.18 24.92
C GLY A 299 -18.31 15.57 23.98
N ILE A 300 -19.08 14.58 23.53
CA ILE A 300 -20.12 14.77 22.51
C ILE A 300 -21.51 14.89 23.12
N CYS A 301 -22.38 15.63 22.45
CA CYS A 301 -23.77 15.68 22.85
C CYS A 301 -24.50 14.34 22.62
N PRO A 302 -25.39 13.92 23.54
CA PRO A 302 -26.24 12.73 23.34
C PRO A 302 -27.29 12.97 22.25
N ASP A 303 -27.94 11.90 21.80
CA ASP A 303 -29.16 11.93 21.00
C ASP A 303 -29.14 12.85 19.76
N ASN A 304 -27.98 12.93 19.10
CA ASN A 304 -27.75 13.74 17.91
C ASN A 304 -28.05 15.23 18.12
N LEU A 305 -27.86 15.73 19.34
CA LEU A 305 -27.95 17.16 19.66
C LEU A 305 -26.75 17.92 19.06
N CYS A 306 -26.95 19.21 18.85
CA CYS A 306 -25.96 20.13 18.32
C CYS A 306 -25.06 20.63 19.46
N CYS A 307 -23.77 20.80 19.20
CA CYS A 307 -22.85 21.41 20.14
C CYS A 307 -22.60 22.86 19.75
N SER A 308 -23.14 23.83 20.49
CA SER A 308 -22.92 25.24 20.17
C SER A 308 -21.46 25.65 20.30
N GLN A 309 -21.09 26.79 19.71
CA GLN A 309 -19.76 27.40 19.92
C GLN A 309 -19.43 27.66 21.40
N TYR A 310 -20.44 27.72 22.27
CA TYR A 310 -20.30 27.95 23.70
C TYR A 310 -20.19 26.65 24.52
N GLY A 311 -20.18 25.49 23.86
CA GLY A 311 -20.00 24.20 24.51
C GLY A 311 -21.26 23.66 25.19
N TRP A 312 -22.44 23.92 24.62
CA TRP A 312 -23.73 23.44 25.12
C TRP A 312 -24.47 22.58 24.10
N CYS A 313 -25.17 21.57 24.59
CA CYS A 313 -25.98 20.65 23.81
C CYS A 313 -27.44 21.08 23.72
N ASP A 314 -27.95 21.30 22.51
CA ASP A 314 -29.35 21.65 22.26
C ASP A 314 -29.77 21.32 20.80
N ARG A 315 -31.04 21.52 20.44
CA ARG A 315 -31.61 21.40 19.08
C ARG A 315 -32.01 22.73 18.46
N THR A 316 -31.84 23.83 19.19
CA THR A 316 -32.23 25.16 18.69
C THR A 316 -31.36 25.58 17.51
N SER A 317 -31.92 26.35 16.58
CA SER A 317 -31.19 26.85 15.41
C SER A 317 -29.96 27.67 15.78
N GLU A 318 -29.96 28.30 16.96
CA GLU A 318 -28.81 29.03 17.53
C GLU A 318 -27.65 28.10 17.90
N HIS A 319 -27.95 26.87 18.33
CA HIS A 319 -26.95 25.86 18.70
C HIS A 319 -26.47 25.04 17.49
N CYS A 320 -27.37 24.78 16.55
CA CYS A 320 -27.09 23.96 15.37
C CYS A 320 -26.53 24.74 14.19
N GLY A 321 -26.77 26.05 14.13
CA GLY A 321 -26.38 26.91 13.01
C GLY A 321 -24.92 27.36 13.06
N SER A 322 -24.70 28.63 12.68
CA SER A 322 -23.35 29.22 12.61
C SER A 322 -22.64 29.15 13.96
N GLY A 323 -21.46 28.51 13.98
CA GLY A 323 -20.65 28.31 15.19
C GLY A 323 -20.83 26.94 15.85
N CYS A 324 -21.73 26.08 15.34
CA CYS A 324 -21.84 24.72 15.83
C CYS A 324 -20.52 23.93 15.64
N GLN A 325 -20.10 23.22 16.70
CA GLN A 325 -18.87 22.43 16.74
C GLN A 325 -19.14 21.00 16.24
N SER A 326 -18.96 20.77 14.94
CA SER A 326 -19.32 19.51 14.25
C SER A 326 -18.53 18.27 14.70
N GLU A 327 -17.44 18.45 15.43
CA GLU A 327 -16.73 17.33 16.05
C GLU A 327 -17.36 16.84 17.37
N TYR A 328 -18.33 17.59 17.92
CA TYR A 328 -18.93 17.35 19.24
C TYR A 328 -20.48 17.34 19.23
N GLY A 329 -21.12 17.59 18.09
CA GLY A 329 -22.56 17.50 17.89
C GLY A 329 -22.95 17.61 16.41
N GLU A 330 -24.23 17.41 16.10
CA GLU A 330 -24.76 17.51 14.72
C GLU A 330 -25.01 18.98 14.35
N CYS A 331 -24.45 19.47 13.24
CA CYS A 331 -24.57 20.88 12.84
C CYS A 331 -25.36 21.02 11.53
N TYR A 332 -26.16 22.08 11.44
CA TYR A 332 -26.93 22.45 10.25
C TYR A 332 -26.27 23.67 9.59
N TYR A 333 -25.93 23.55 8.31
CA TYR A 333 -25.35 24.63 7.50
C TYR A 333 -26.38 25.18 6.52
#